data_AF-A0AAE1GP60-F1
#
_entry.id   AF-A0AAE1GP60-F1
#
_cell.length_a   1.000
_cell.length_b   1.000
_cell.length_c   1.000
_cell.angle_alpha   90.00
_cell.angle_beta   90.00
_cell.angle_gamma   90.00
#
_symmetry.space_group_name_H-M   'P 1'
#
loop_
_entity.id
_entity.type
_entity.pdbx_description
1 polymer ?
#
loop_
_entity_poly.entity_id
_entity_poly.type
_entity_poly.pdbx_seq_one_letter_code
_entity_poly.pdbx_strand_id
1 'polypeptide(L)'
;MGISRATVRLWLRRYEAEGHVLTRPRPGRPRVTTKEDDERLRRAVERNPQMTAVTLTREAELPCHVVTTRRRLWEAGLHCHIPARKEMLTEANKQSRLRFLRLTSM
;
A
#
# COMPACT_ATOMS: atom_id res chain seq x y z
N MET A 1 -25.99 23.03 33.98
CA MET A 1 -25.26 22.39 32.87
C MET A 1 -24.72 23.48 31.94
N GLY A 2 -23.40 23.71 31.94
CA GLY A 2 -22.75 24.80 31.19
C GLY A 2 -22.55 24.50 29.70
N ILE A 3 -23.60 24.07 29.00
CA ILE A 3 -23.54 23.71 27.57
C ILE A 3 -24.35 24.74 26.77
N SER A 4 -23.78 25.24 25.67
CA SER A 4 -24.43 26.26 24.84
C SER A 4 -25.68 25.71 24.13
N ARG A 5 -26.72 26.56 23.95
CA ARG A 5 -27.91 26.23 23.16
C ARG A 5 -27.58 25.87 21.70
N ALA A 6 -26.46 26.36 21.17
CA ALA A 6 -26.00 26.05 19.82
C ALA A 6 -25.49 24.60 19.71
N THR A 7 -24.75 24.14 20.72
CA THR A 7 -24.25 22.76 20.81
C THR A 7 -25.41 21.75 20.88
N VAL A 8 -26.43 22.06 21.69
CA VAL A 8 -27.64 21.21 21.80
C VAL A 8 -28.37 21.12 20.45
N ARG A 9 -28.58 22.25 19.77
CA ARG A 9 -29.21 22.27 18.43
C ARG A 9 -28.39 21.51 17.39
N LEU A 10 -27.06 21.59 17.44
CA LEU A 10 -26.18 20.83 16.56
C LEU A 10 -26.34 19.32 16.78
N TRP A 11 -26.41 18.87 18.04
CA TRP A 11 -26.61 17.46 18.36
C TRP A 11 -27.97 16.94 17.91
N LEU A 12 -29.05 17.70 18.13
CA LEU A 12 -30.39 17.35 17.65
C LEU A 12 -30.40 17.19 16.13
N ARG A 13 -29.88 18.16 15.38
CA ARG A 13 -29.78 18.07 13.91
C ARG A 13 -28.96 16.87 13.44
N ARG A 14 -27.86 16.56 14.13
CA ARG A 14 -27.04 15.37 13.80
C ARG A 14 -27.79 14.08 14.08
N TYR A 15 -28.50 14.02 15.20
CA TYR A 15 -29.29 12.85 15.57
C TYR A 15 -30.47 12.64 14.62
N GLU A 16 -31.17 13.69 14.22
CA GLU A 16 -32.25 13.62 13.21
C GLU A 16 -31.74 13.16 11.83
N ALA A 17 -30.54 13.58 11.43
CA ALA A 17 -29.97 13.25 10.13
C ALA A 17 -29.27 11.88 10.05
N GLU A 18 -28.52 11.50 11.09
CA GLU A 18 -27.64 10.32 11.10
C GLU A 18 -28.14 9.21 12.06
N GLY A 19 -29.10 9.49 12.93
CA GLY A 19 -29.54 8.58 14.00
C GLY A 19 -28.56 8.47 15.17
N HIS A 20 -27.45 9.21 15.16
CA HIS A 20 -26.44 9.20 16.21
C HIS A 20 -25.72 10.53 16.38
N VAL A 21 -25.03 10.71 17.50
CA VAL A 21 -24.20 11.90 17.81
C VAL A 21 -22.70 11.61 17.81
N LEU A 22 -22.28 10.51 17.17
CA LEU A 22 -20.87 10.14 17.07
C LEU A 22 -20.05 11.21 16.34
N THR A 23 -18.77 11.28 16.70
CA THR A 23 -17.85 12.23 16.06
C THR A 23 -17.53 11.76 14.66
N ARG A 24 -17.84 12.58 13.64
CA ARG A 24 -17.45 12.33 12.25
C ARG A 24 -15.92 12.27 12.12
N PRO A 25 -15.37 11.42 11.24
CA PRO A 25 -13.94 11.45 10.94
C PRO A 25 -13.56 12.85 10.43
N ARG A 26 -12.50 13.42 11.00
CA ARG A 26 -11.97 14.70 10.54
C ARG A 26 -11.15 14.49 9.26
N PRO A 27 -11.30 15.34 8.23
CA PRO A 27 -10.39 15.29 7.09
C PRO A 27 -8.97 15.57 7.59
N GLY A 28 -8.09 14.59 7.44
CA GLY A 28 -6.69 14.73 7.82
C GLY A 28 -5.93 15.68 6.90
N ARG A 29 -4.61 15.79 7.09
CA ARG A 29 -3.75 16.58 6.20
C ARG A 29 -3.83 16.02 4.76
N PRO A 30 -3.95 16.88 3.74
CA PRO A 30 -3.88 16.44 2.34
C PRO A 30 -2.59 15.68 2.04
N ARG A 31 -2.69 14.72 1.12
CA ARG A 31 -1.54 13.96 0.65
C ARG A 31 -0.65 14.86 -0.22
N VAL A 32 0.66 14.62 -0.17
CA VAL A 32 1.64 15.27 -1.06
C VAL A 32 1.62 14.64 -2.45
N THR A 33 1.36 13.33 -2.54
CA THR A 33 1.29 12.60 -3.80
C THR A 33 -0.13 12.53 -4.33
N THR A 34 -0.26 12.53 -5.65
CA THR A 34 -1.49 12.28 -6.40
C THR A 34 -1.65 10.79 -6.72
N LYS A 35 -2.80 10.41 -7.28
CA LYS A 35 -3.00 9.02 -7.75
C LYS A 35 -2.07 8.67 -8.92
N GLU A 36 -1.80 9.63 -9.79
CA GLU A 36 -0.91 9.43 -10.94
C GLU A 36 0.53 9.19 -10.51
N ASP A 37 0.98 9.91 -9.47
CA ASP A 37 2.26 9.70 -8.81
C ASP A 37 2.40 8.27 -8.27
N ASP A 38 1.37 7.80 -7.56
CA ASP A 38 1.36 6.46 -6.98
C ASP A 38 1.36 5.38 -8.08
N GLU A 39 0.69 5.60 -9.21
CA GLU A 39 0.72 4.71 -10.37
C GLU A 39 2.06 4.73 -11.13
N ARG A 40 2.74 5.87 -11.21
CA ARG A 40 4.11 5.94 -11.73
C ARG A 40 5.06 5.12 -10.86
N LEU A 41 4.90 5.21 -9.54
CA LEU A 41 5.69 4.45 -8.59
C LEU A 41 5.47 2.94 -8.73
N ARG A 42 4.21 2.50 -8.90
CA ARG A 42 3.88 1.08 -9.15
C ARG A 42 4.54 0.55 -10.42
N ARG A 43 4.42 1.29 -11.52
CA ARG A 43 5.05 0.93 -12.81
C ARG A 43 6.58 0.88 -12.71
N ALA A 44 7.20 1.77 -11.93
CA ALA A 44 8.65 1.71 -11.69
C ALA A 44 9.05 0.42 -10.94
N VAL A 45 8.28 0.01 -9.93
CA VAL A 45 8.51 -1.25 -9.21
C VAL A 45 8.29 -2.48 -10.09
N GLU A 46 7.25 -2.50 -10.93
CA GLU A 46 6.99 -3.62 -11.84
C GLU A 46 8.12 -3.82 -12.84
N ARG A 47 8.72 -2.73 -13.34
CA ARG A 47 9.88 -2.80 -14.24
C ARG A 47 11.12 -3.37 -13.56
N ASN A 48 11.37 -3.00 -12.30
CA ASN A 48 12.50 -3.52 -11.55
C ASN A 48 12.18 -3.64 -10.04
N PRO A 49 11.70 -4.81 -9.59
CA PRO A 49 11.29 -5.02 -8.20
C PRO A 49 12.42 -4.93 -7.17
N GLN A 50 13.68 -4.99 -7.61
CA GLN A 50 14.85 -4.96 -6.72
C GLN A 50 15.37 -3.55 -6.45
N MET A 51 14.77 -2.52 -7.06
CA MET A 51 15.20 -1.14 -6.88
C MET A 51 14.93 -0.61 -5.48
N THR A 52 15.82 0.28 -5.03
CA THR A 52 15.68 0.95 -3.73
C THR A 52 14.60 2.04 -3.77
N ALA A 53 14.01 2.35 -2.62
CA ALA A 53 13.04 3.45 -2.52
C ALA A 53 13.63 4.82 -2.94
N VAL A 54 14.93 5.05 -2.73
CA VAL A 54 15.60 6.30 -3.12
C VAL A 54 15.63 6.43 -4.65
N THR A 55 16.04 5.37 -5.34
CA THR A 55 16.09 5.34 -6.80
C THR A 55 14.69 5.43 -7.40
N LEU A 56 13.71 4.73 -6.82
CA LEU A 56 12.31 4.80 -7.25
C LEU A 56 11.71 6.21 -7.09
N THR A 57 12.05 6.91 -6.01
CA THR A 57 11.60 8.30 -5.79
C THR A 57 12.14 9.24 -6.88
N ARG A 58 13.41 9.04 -7.28
CA ARG A 58 14.04 9.81 -8.36
C ARG A 58 13.45 9.48 -9.72
N GLU A 59 13.24 8.19 -10.00
CA GLU A 59 12.68 7.72 -11.28
C GLU A 59 11.21 8.13 -11.47
N ALA A 60 10.43 8.16 -10.39
CA ALA A 60 9.06 8.65 -10.42
C ALA A 60 8.97 10.19 -10.31
N GLU A 61 10.11 10.89 -10.25
CA GLU A 61 10.22 12.36 -10.17
C GLU A 61 9.35 12.97 -9.07
N LEU A 62 9.25 12.30 -7.93
CA LEU A 62 8.35 12.72 -6.85
C LEU A 62 8.99 13.85 -6.03
N PRO A 63 8.28 14.96 -5.79
CA PRO A 63 8.76 16.06 -4.95
C PRO A 63 8.58 15.73 -3.46
N CYS A 64 8.97 14.53 -3.03
CA CYS A 64 8.74 14.03 -1.68
C CYS A 64 9.94 13.29 -1.11
N HIS A 65 10.02 13.25 0.22
CA HIS A 65 11.04 12.47 0.91
C HIS A 65 10.78 10.96 0.72
N VAL A 66 11.86 10.17 0.69
CA VAL A 66 11.85 8.71 0.47
C VAL A 66 10.94 7.94 1.42
N VAL A 67 10.73 8.46 2.63
CA VAL A 67 9.79 7.89 3.62
C VAL A 67 8.35 7.92 3.11
N THR A 68 7.95 8.97 2.41
CA THR A 68 6.62 9.07 1.78
C THR A 68 6.47 8.02 0.70
N THR A 69 7.48 7.83 -0.14
CA THR A 69 7.53 6.77 -1.15
C THR A 69 7.36 5.39 -0.53
N ARG A 70 8.09 5.08 0.55
CA ARG A 70 7.93 3.81 1.28
C ARG A 70 6.52 3.61 1.81
N ARG A 71 5.90 4.64 2.40
CA ARG A 71 4.51 4.57 2.87
C ARG A 71 3.55 4.25 1.73
N ARG A 72 3.75 4.83 0.55
CA ARG A 72 2.93 4.53 -0.64
C ARG A 72 3.09 3.11 -1.14
N LEU A 73 4.32 2.60 -1.16
CA LEU A 73 4.57 1.20 -1.51
C LEU A 73 3.87 0.25 -0.52
N TRP A 74 3.97 0.52 0.78
CA TRP A 74 3.29 -0.25 1.82
C TRP A 74 1.76 -0.22 1.70
N GLU A 75 1.17 0.97 1.48
CA GLU A 75 -0.27 1.11 1.21
C GLU A 75 -0.72 0.33 -0.04
N ALA A 76 0.17 0.20 -1.03
CA ALA A 76 -0.05 -0.60 -2.23
C ALA A 76 0.22 -2.11 -2.06
N GLY A 77 0.64 -2.56 -0.87
CA GLY A 77 1.00 -3.96 -0.62
C GLY A 77 2.37 -4.37 -1.16
N LEU A 78 3.18 -3.43 -1.65
CA LEU A 78 4.52 -3.68 -2.18
C LEU A 78 5.56 -3.58 -1.07
N HIS A 79 6.12 -4.73 -0.72
CA HIS A 79 7.09 -4.87 0.36
C HIS A 79 8.43 -5.32 -0.21
N CYS A 80 9.51 -4.73 0.30
CA CYS A 80 10.86 -5.21 0.01
C CYS A 80 11.16 -6.40 0.91
N HIS A 81 11.24 -7.59 0.32
CA HIS A 81 11.69 -8.80 1.00
C HIS A 81 13.08 -9.22 0.52
N ILE A 82 13.78 -9.97 1.38
CA ILE A 82 15.03 -10.60 0.99
C ILE A 82 14.67 -11.88 0.19
N PRO A 83 15.13 -12.02 -1.06
CA PRO A 83 14.84 -13.21 -1.85
C PRO A 83 15.49 -14.45 -1.20
N ALA A 84 14.78 -15.58 -1.25
CA ALA A 84 15.29 -16.84 -0.75
C ALA A 84 16.53 -17.28 -1.56
N ARG A 85 17.60 -17.66 -0.86
CA ARG A 85 18.78 -18.27 -1.48
C ARG A 85 18.44 -19.69 -1.89
N LYS A 86 18.59 -20.02 -3.17
CA LYS A 86 18.36 -21.37 -3.71
C LYS A 86 19.52 -21.74 -4.62
N GLU A 87 19.85 -23.03 -4.66
CA GLU A 87 20.80 -23.57 -5.62
C GLU A 87 20.26 -23.42 -7.05
N MET A 88 21.16 -23.14 -8.00
CA MET A 88 20.80 -23.10 -9.41
C MET A 88 20.55 -24.52 -9.91
N LEU A 89 19.31 -24.79 -10.33
CA LEU A 89 18.96 -26.09 -10.92
C LEU A 89 19.32 -26.12 -12.40
N THR A 90 20.02 -27.17 -12.81
CA THR A 90 20.16 -27.51 -14.24
C THR A 90 18.81 -27.93 -14.82
N GLU A 91 18.67 -27.81 -16.14
CA GLU A 91 17.42 -28.21 -16.82
C GLU A 91 17.08 -29.69 -16.59
N ALA A 92 18.08 -30.57 -16.60
CA ALA A 92 17.90 -31.99 -16.28
C ALA A 92 17.31 -32.19 -14.88
N ASN A 93 17.82 -31.47 -13.87
CA ASN A 93 17.32 -31.56 -12.50
C ASN A 93 15.88 -31.05 -12.38
N LYS A 94 15.51 -29.99 -13.11
CA LYS A 94 14.12 -29.49 -13.15
C LYS A 94 13.17 -30.55 -13.71
N GLN A 95 13.53 -31.19 -14.82
CA GLN A 95 12.70 -32.21 -15.47
C GLN A 95 12.51 -33.44 -14.57
N SER A 96 13.58 -33.92 -13.92
CA SER A 96 13.49 -35.03 -12.97
C SER A 96 12.54 -34.74 -11.80
N ARG A 97 12.59 -33.51 -11.25
CA ARG A 97 11.67 -33.08 -10.18
C ARG A 97 10.22 -33.02 -10.65
N LEU A 98 9.96 -32.49 -11.85
CA LEU A 98 8.61 -32.45 -12.42
C LEU A 98 8.06 -33.86 -12.69
N ARG A 99 8.89 -34.76 -13.22
CA ARG A 99 8.51 -36.16 -13.46
C ARG A 99 8.17 -36.89 -12.17
N PHE A 100 8.97 -36.70 -11.12
CA PHE A 100 8.69 -37.25 -9.80
C PHE A 100 7.34 -36.78 -9.26
N LEU A 101 7.06 -35.47 -9.27
CA LEU A 101 5.77 -34.92 -8.79
C LEU A 101 4.56 -35.50 -9.54
N ARG A 102 4.69 -35.69 -10.86
CA ARG A 102 3.62 -36.25 -11.69
C ARG A 102 3.34 -37.73 -11.38
N LEU A 103 4.38 -38.50 -11.06
CA LEU A 103 4.25 -39.92 -10.69
C LEU A 103 3.62 -40.09 -9.30
N THR A 104 3.92 -39.20 -8.36
CA THR A 104 3.43 -39.27 -6.97
C THR A 104 2.00 -38.76 -6.80
N SER A 105 1.43 -38.06 -7.79
CA SER A 105 0.03 -37.58 -7.75
C SER A 105 -0.98 -38.54 -8.41
N MET A 106 -0.56 -39.76 -8.77
CA MET A 106 -1.42 -40.88 -9.16
C MET A 106 -1.55 -41.86 -8.00
#